data_AF-A0A7X3ZCB3-F1
#
_entry.id   AF-A0A7X3ZCB3-F1
#
_cell.length_a   1.000
_cell.length_b   1.000
_cell.length_c   1.000
_cell.angle_alpha   90.00
_cell.angle_beta   90.00
_cell.angle_gamma   90.00
#
_symmetry.space_group_name_H-M   'P 1'
#
loop_
_entity.id
_entity.type
_entity.pdbx_description
1 polymer ?
#
loop_
_entity_poly.entity_id
_entity_poly.type
_entity_poly.pdbx_seq_one_letter_code
_entity_poly.pdbx_strand_id
1 'polypeptide(L)'
;MDLTILAPNPLLLICAVIFDGLIGDPVYALHPIRLVGATLSFFERVLRGLRLDGYVGGCVLFCVLAAFWMGLIGALAIVLHSVQAEIGWLFHAFVLYSLIALKDLCKHGLAIDRAADLDGARQATAMLVGRDIERMDAAACRRAGMESLS
;
A
#
# COMPACT_ATOMS: atom_id res chain seq x y z
N MET A 1 -18.01 21.19 11.07
CA MET A 1 -17.34 20.22 10.20
C MET A 1 -18.04 18.89 10.44
N ASP A 2 -18.89 18.47 9.51
CA ASP A 2 -19.64 17.22 9.67
C ASP A 2 -18.70 16.03 9.43
N LEU A 3 -18.17 15.47 10.51
CA LEU A 3 -17.28 14.29 10.49
C LEU A 3 -17.99 13.03 9.97
N THR A 4 -19.30 13.09 9.74
CA THR A 4 -20.10 12.03 9.08
C THR A 4 -19.61 11.73 7.66
N ILE A 5 -18.90 12.66 7.02
CA ILE A 5 -18.25 12.46 5.72
C ILE A 5 -17.17 11.36 5.78
N LEU A 6 -16.53 11.16 6.93
CA LEU A 6 -15.55 10.09 7.14
C LEU A 6 -16.18 8.81 7.72
N ALA A 7 -17.50 8.75 7.85
CA ALA A 7 -18.15 7.55 8.38
C ALA A 7 -17.89 6.35 7.46
N PRO A 8 -17.55 5.18 8.02
CA PRO A 8 -17.31 3.98 7.23
C PRO A 8 -18.60 3.58 6.52
N ASN A 9 -18.56 3.49 5.19
CA ASN A 9 -19.68 3.01 4.39
C ASN A 9 -19.39 1.59 3.87
N PRO A 10 -20.13 0.56 4.32
CA PRO A 10 -19.89 -0.82 3.94
C PRO A 10 -20.11 -1.07 2.43
N LEU A 11 -21.02 -0.32 1.79
CA LEU A 11 -21.24 -0.43 0.36
C LEU A 11 -20.02 0.04 -0.43
N LEU A 12 -19.39 1.14 0.00
CA LEU A 12 -18.18 1.68 -0.63
C LEU A 12 -17.01 0.69 -0.51
N LEU A 13 -16.88 0.00 0.63
CA LEU A 13 -15.91 -1.08 0.82
C LEU A 13 -16.13 -2.24 -0.15
N ILE A 14 -17.36 -2.74 -0.27
CA ILE A 14 -17.70 -3.82 -1.20
C ILE A 14 -17.40 -3.39 -2.63
N CYS A 15 -17.80 -2.18 -3.03
CA CYS A 15 -17.51 -1.64 -4.35
C CYS A 15 -16.00 -1.55 -4.59
N ALA A 16 -15.22 -1.01 -3.65
CA ALA A 16 -13.78 -0.88 -3.78
C ALA A 16 -13.08 -2.24 -3.96
N VAL A 17 -13.49 -3.28 -3.22
CA VAL A 17 -12.97 -4.65 -3.37
C VAL A 17 -13.33 -5.23 -4.75
N ILE A 18 -14.56 -5.05 -5.22
CA ILE A 18 -14.98 -5.52 -6.55
C ILE A 18 -14.19 -4.80 -7.64
N PHE A 19 -14.04 -3.48 -7.53
CA PHE A 19 -13.26 -2.69 -8.48
C PHE A 19 -11.78 -3.09 -8.49
N ASP A 20 -11.19 -3.37 -7.33
CA ASP A 20 -9.82 -3.90 -7.23
C ASP A 20 -9.70 -5.26 -7.91
N GLY A 21 -10.64 -6.18 -7.69
CA GLY A 21 -10.64 -7.47 -8.39
C GLY A 21 -10.73 -7.34 -9.92
N LEU A 22 -11.57 -6.42 -10.41
CA LEU A 22 -11.80 -6.22 -11.85
C LEU A 22 -10.66 -5.50 -12.54
N ILE A 23 -10.23 -4.36 -12.00
CA ILE A 23 -9.22 -3.49 -12.62
C ILE A 23 -7.82 -3.90 -12.16
N GLY A 24 -7.64 -4.11 -10.85
CA GLY A 24 -6.35 -4.25 -10.18
C GLY A 24 -5.63 -2.93 -10.04
N ASP A 25 -4.40 -2.94 -9.52
CA ASP A 25 -3.65 -1.70 -9.37
C ASP A 25 -3.11 -1.15 -10.69
N PRO A 26 -3.37 0.13 -10.99
CA PRO A 26 -2.86 0.79 -12.17
C PRO A 26 -1.37 1.14 -12.00
N VAL A 27 -0.54 0.77 -12.97
CA VAL A 27 0.92 0.97 -12.92
C VAL A 27 1.28 2.41 -13.32
N TYR A 28 1.14 3.37 -12.39
CA TYR A 28 1.64 4.74 -12.57
C TYR A 28 2.36 5.26 -11.31
N ALA A 29 3.18 6.30 -11.47
CA ALA A 29 4.07 6.79 -10.40
C ALA A 29 3.31 7.53 -9.27
N LEU A 30 2.24 8.24 -9.63
CA LEU A 30 1.41 9.02 -8.69
C LEU A 30 0.37 8.19 -7.93
N HIS A 31 0.46 6.86 -7.99
CA HIS A 31 -0.51 5.99 -7.33
C HIS A 31 -0.38 6.12 -5.80
N PRO A 32 -1.49 6.28 -5.03
CA PRO A 32 -1.43 6.61 -3.61
C PRO A 32 -0.49 5.73 -2.78
N ILE A 33 -0.56 4.40 -2.89
CA ILE A 33 0.34 3.50 -2.14
C ILE A 33 1.81 3.75 -2.50
N ARG A 34 2.12 3.98 -3.78
CA ARG A 34 3.51 4.19 -4.23
C ARG A 34 4.05 5.53 -3.72
N LEU A 35 3.20 6.55 -3.64
CA LEU A 35 3.55 7.82 -3.02
C LEU A 35 3.80 7.65 -1.51
N VAL A 36 3.00 6.85 -0.81
CA VAL A 36 3.24 6.51 0.60
C VAL A 36 4.60 5.82 0.76
N GLY A 37 4.91 4.83 -0.07
CA GLY A 37 6.21 4.15 -0.06
C GLY A 37 7.39 5.09 -0.38
N ALA A 38 7.25 5.96 -1.38
CA ALA A 38 8.29 6.93 -1.74
C ALA A 38 8.53 7.96 -0.63
N THR A 39 7.47 8.45 0.00
CA THR A 39 7.55 9.38 1.14
C THR A 39 8.14 8.70 2.38
N LEU A 40 7.80 7.44 2.64
CA LEU A 40 8.42 6.63 3.70
C LEU A 40 9.93 6.52 3.47
N SER A 41 10.36 6.09 2.29
CA SER A 41 11.79 5.96 1.94
C SER A 41 12.53 7.30 1.98
N PHE A 42 11.84 8.42 1.76
CA PHE A 42 12.40 9.75 1.91
C PHE A 42 12.58 10.13 3.38
N PHE A 43 11.54 10.02 4.20
CA PHE A 43 11.60 10.35 5.62
C PHE A 43 12.56 9.44 6.39
N GLU A 44 12.63 8.16 6.03
CA GLU A 44 13.59 7.23 6.61
C GLU A 44 15.04 7.69 6.37
N ARG A 45 15.37 8.10 5.13
CA ARG A 45 16.71 8.61 4.81
C ARG A 45 17.04 9.87 5.60
N VAL A 46 16.08 10.77 5.76
CA VAL A 46 16.25 12.00 6.58
C VAL A 46 16.50 11.65 8.04
N LEU A 47 15.70 10.76 8.63
CA LEU A 47 15.85 10.34 10.03
C LEU A 47 17.17 9.62 10.30
N ARG A 48 17.59 8.73 9.38
CA ARG A 48 18.90 8.07 9.46
C ARG A 48 20.04 9.08 9.41
N GLY A 49 19.93 10.13 8.58
CA GLY A 49 20.90 11.23 8.54
C GLY A 49 20.98 12.01 9.86
N LEU A 50 19.89 12.07 10.63
CA LEU A 50 19.82 12.69 11.96
C LEU A 50 20.24 11.74 13.10
N ARG A 51 20.79 10.55 12.79
CA ARG A 51 21.18 9.51 13.77
C ARG A 51 20.00 8.96 14.59
N LEU A 52 18.81 8.93 13.99
CA LEU A 52 17.61 8.30 14.55
C LEU A 52 17.36 6.96 13.84
N ASP A 53 18.30 6.03 13.98
CA ASP A 53 18.31 4.71 13.34
C ASP A 53 17.80 3.57 14.25
N GLY A 54 17.39 3.89 15.48
CA GLY A 54 16.82 2.94 16.44
C GLY A 54 15.29 2.94 16.51
N TYR A 55 14.75 2.25 17.52
CA TYR A 55 13.30 2.12 17.77
C TYR A 55 12.57 3.47 17.83
N VAL A 56 13.19 4.47 18.48
CA VAL A 56 12.64 5.83 18.57
C VAL A 56 12.51 6.47 17.18
N GLY A 57 13.49 6.25 16.29
CA GLY A 57 13.41 6.69 14.90
C GLY A 57 12.25 6.05 14.17
N GLY A 58 12.01 4.75 14.36
CA GLY A 58 10.85 4.05 13.82
C GLY A 58 9.52 4.64 14.30
N CYS A 59 9.38 4.92 15.59
CA CYS A 59 8.18 5.56 16.13
C CYS A 59 7.97 6.98 15.57
N VAL A 60 9.03 7.78 15.47
CA VAL A 60 8.96 9.12 14.89
C VAL A 60 8.58 9.05 13.42
N LEU A 61 9.18 8.14 12.65
CA LEU A 61 8.85 7.91 11.24
C LEU A 61 7.37 7.57 11.07
N PHE A 62 6.85 6.64 11.88
CA PHE A 62 5.44 6.28 11.88
C PHE A 62 4.55 7.47 12.17
N CYS A 63 4.81 8.21 13.27
CA CYS A 63 4.00 9.37 13.66
C CYS A 63 3.99 10.46 12.59
N VAL A 64 5.16 10.77 12.01
CA VAL A 64 5.29 11.78 10.94
C VAL A 64 4.54 11.34 9.69
N LEU A 65 4.74 10.09 9.25
CA LEU A 65 4.10 9.57 8.04
C LEU A 65 2.58 9.49 8.21
N ALA A 66 2.11 9.00 9.36
CA ALA A 66 0.69 8.91 9.68
C ALA A 66 0.06 10.31 9.76
N ALA A 67 0.66 11.26 10.49
CA ALA A 67 0.16 12.62 10.58
C ALA A 67 0.13 13.31 9.21
N PHE A 68 1.16 13.14 8.40
CA PHE A 68 1.25 13.70 7.05
C PHE A 68 0.14 13.16 6.14
N TRP A 69 0.01 11.84 6.02
CA TRP A 69 -0.97 11.25 5.10
C TRP A 69 -2.42 11.37 5.58
N MET A 70 -2.69 11.20 6.88
CA MET A 70 -4.02 11.44 7.43
C MET A 70 -4.43 12.92 7.27
N GLY A 71 -3.49 13.84 7.53
CA GLY A 71 -3.72 15.28 7.35
C GLY A 71 -3.97 15.64 5.89
N LEU A 72 -3.15 15.12 4.97
CA LEU A 72 -3.26 15.40 3.53
C LEU A 72 -4.55 14.83 2.93
N ILE A 73 -4.84 13.55 3.16
CA ILE A 73 -6.05 12.90 2.64
C ILE A 73 -7.29 13.51 3.27
N GLY A 74 -7.27 13.77 4.59
CA GLY A 74 -8.39 14.39 5.30
C GLY A 74 -8.68 15.82 4.82
N ALA A 75 -7.64 16.64 4.66
CA ALA A 75 -7.79 18.00 4.13
C ALA A 75 -8.33 17.99 2.70
N LEU A 76 -7.81 17.11 1.83
CA LEU A 76 -8.27 16.99 0.46
C LEU A 76 -9.72 16.51 0.39
N ALA A 77 -10.10 15.54 1.23
CA ALA A 77 -11.49 15.07 1.35
C ALA A 77 -12.46 16.18 1.78
N ILE A 78 -12.09 17.03 2.74
CA ILE A 78 -12.90 18.15 3.21
C ILE A 78 -13.07 19.18 2.08
N VAL A 79 -11.99 19.54 1.40
CA VAL A 79 -12.03 20.50 0.28
C VAL A 79 -12.91 19.96 -0.84
N LEU A 80 -12.73 18.71 -1.26
CA LEU A 80 -13.52 18.11 -2.35
C LEU A 80 -15.01 18.04 -2.00
N HIS A 81 -15.37 17.67 -0.78
CA HIS A 81 -16.77 17.69 -0.34
C HIS A 81 -17.36 19.10 -0.30
N SER A 82 -16.55 20.11 0.05
CA SER A 82 -17.00 21.50 0.06
C SER A 82 -17.27 22.07 -1.34
N VAL A 83 -16.57 21.54 -2.35
CA VAL A 83 -16.80 21.89 -3.77
C VAL A 83 -18.02 21.15 -4.30
N GLN A 84 -18.04 19.82 -4.18
CA GLN A 84 -19.14 18.98 -4.62
C GLN A 84 -19.14 17.64 -3.88
N ALA A 85 -20.27 17.30 -3.26
CA ALA A 85 -20.40 16.07 -2.46
C ALA A 85 -20.08 14.79 -3.25
N GLU A 86 -20.46 14.72 -4.53
CA GLU A 86 -20.20 13.57 -5.41
C GLU A 86 -18.71 13.36 -5.68
N ILE A 87 -17.95 14.44 -5.88
CA ILE A 87 -16.50 14.38 -6.11
C ILE A 87 -15.79 13.88 -4.84
N GLY A 88 -16.22 14.38 -3.68
CA GLY A 88 -15.71 13.90 -2.39
C GLY A 88 -15.92 12.39 -2.19
N TRP A 89 -17.11 11.91 -2.56
CA TRP A 89 -17.44 10.48 -2.55
C TRP A 89 -16.56 9.65 -3.50
N LEU A 90 -16.36 10.13 -4.73
CA LEU A 90 -15.51 9.45 -5.71
C LEU A 90 -14.05 9.40 -5.24
N PHE A 91 -13.56 10.46 -4.60
CA PHE A 91 -12.22 10.49 -4.00
C PHE A 91 -12.07 9.46 -2.88
N HIS A 92 -13.06 9.33 -1.99
CA HIS A 92 -13.06 8.29 -0.96
C HIS A 92 -13.02 6.88 -1.56
N ALA A 93 -13.84 6.62 -2.57
CA ALA A 93 -13.84 5.34 -3.28
C ALA A 93 -12.47 5.05 -3.92
N PHE A 94 -11.87 6.06 -4.56
CA PHE A 94 -10.56 5.95 -5.19
C PHE A 94 -9.43 5.67 -4.19
N VAL A 95 -9.39 6.40 -3.08
CA VAL A 95 -8.39 6.17 -2.02
C VAL A 95 -8.54 4.76 -1.45
N LEU A 96 -9.77 4.33 -1.16
CA LEU A 96 -10.03 3.01 -0.60
C LEU A 96 -9.64 1.89 -1.57
N TYR A 97 -10.07 1.98 -2.82
CA TYR A 97 -9.65 1.07 -3.89
C TYR A 97 -8.13 0.99 -3.99
N SER A 98 -7.45 2.14 -3.99
CA SER A 98 -6.00 2.21 -4.10
C SER A 98 -5.29 1.61 -2.88
N LEU A 99 -5.93 1.44 -1.73
CA LEU A 99 -5.31 0.90 -0.51
C LEU A 99 -5.50 -0.61 -0.34
N ILE A 100 -6.42 -1.23 -1.09
CA ILE A 100 -6.75 -2.65 -0.94
C ILE A 100 -5.71 -3.54 -1.64
N ALA A 101 -5.30 -3.21 -2.88
CA ALA A 101 -4.25 -3.88 -3.64
C ALA A 101 -4.34 -5.43 -3.70
N LEU A 102 -5.53 -6.01 -3.53
CA LEU A 102 -5.75 -7.45 -3.36
C LEU A 102 -5.40 -8.22 -4.63
N LYS A 103 -5.85 -7.71 -5.79
CA LYS A 103 -5.55 -8.37 -7.07
C LYS A 103 -4.04 -8.38 -7.34
N ASP A 104 -3.34 -7.29 -7.02
CA ASP A 104 -1.91 -7.19 -7.25
C ASP A 104 -1.12 -8.10 -6.30
N LEU A 105 -1.54 -8.19 -5.04
CA LEU A 105 -1.01 -9.15 -4.07
C LEU A 105 -1.15 -10.60 -4.57
N CYS A 106 -2.34 -10.97 -5.05
CA CYS A 106 -2.58 -12.30 -5.63
C CYS A 106 -1.72 -12.57 -6.87
N LYS A 107 -1.52 -11.57 -7.75
CA LYS A 107 -0.65 -11.70 -8.93
C LYS A 107 0.79 -12.00 -8.53
N HIS A 108 1.33 -11.29 -7.54
CA HIS A 108 2.69 -11.50 -7.05
C HIS A 108 2.86 -12.88 -6.41
N GLY A 109 1.88 -13.33 -5.61
CA GLY A 109 1.88 -14.69 -5.06
C GLY A 109 1.86 -15.78 -6.14
N LEU A 110 1.00 -15.62 -7.16
CA LEU A 110 0.94 -16.55 -8.30
C LEU A 110 2.21 -16.52 -9.17
N ALA A 111 2.91 -15.39 -9.25
CA ALA A 111 4.17 -15.27 -9.98
C ALA A 111 5.27 -16.14 -9.35
N ILE A 112 5.28 -16.28 -8.02
CA ILE A 112 6.20 -17.18 -7.30
C ILE A 112 5.91 -18.63 -7.64
N ASP A 113 4.63 -19.03 -7.65
CA ASP A 113 4.21 -20.41 -7.93
C ASP A 113 4.47 -20.81 -9.40
N ARG A 114 4.26 -19.88 -10.33
CA ARG A 114 4.42 -20.11 -11.77
C ARG A 114 5.85 -19.91 -12.30
N ALA A 115 6.80 -19.60 -11.43
CA ALA A 115 8.19 -19.38 -11.85
C ALA A 115 8.78 -20.66 -12.47
N ALA A 116 9.44 -20.52 -13.63
CA ALA A 116 10.00 -21.65 -14.37
C ALA A 116 11.27 -22.22 -13.71
N ASP A 117 12.00 -21.38 -12.97
CA ASP A 117 13.27 -21.70 -12.33
C ASP A 117 13.37 -21.05 -10.94
N LEU A 118 14.42 -21.41 -10.21
CA LEU A 118 14.67 -20.88 -8.87
C LEU A 118 14.95 -19.39 -8.89
N ASP A 119 15.68 -18.89 -9.89
CA ASP A 119 16.01 -17.47 -9.97
C ASP A 119 14.78 -16.61 -10.27
N GLY A 120 13.87 -17.07 -11.14
CA GLY A 120 12.56 -16.45 -11.34
C GLY A 120 11.71 -16.46 -10.07
N ALA A 121 11.71 -17.56 -9.31
CA ALA A 121 11.00 -17.64 -8.04
C ALA A 121 11.56 -16.66 -7.01
N ARG A 122 12.90 -16.51 -6.96
CA ARG A 122 13.57 -15.53 -6.08
C ARG A 122 13.26 -14.09 -6.49
N GLN A 123 13.29 -13.78 -7.78
CA GLN A 123 12.93 -12.45 -8.28
C GLN A 123 11.47 -12.11 -7.96
N ALA A 124 10.54 -13.05 -8.20
CA ALA A 124 9.13 -12.85 -7.85
C ALA A 124 8.94 -12.68 -6.33
N THR A 125 9.69 -13.43 -5.52
CA THR A 125 9.68 -13.29 -4.06
C THR A 125 10.24 -11.93 -3.62
N ALA A 126 11.24 -11.39 -4.32
CA ALA A 126 11.84 -10.08 -4.05
C ALA A 126 10.87 -8.92 -4.22
N MET A 127 9.90 -9.09 -5.11
CA MET A 127 8.85 -8.09 -5.33
C MET A 127 7.80 -8.09 -4.21
N LEU A 128 7.76 -9.14 -3.37
CA LEU A 128 6.74 -9.33 -2.34
C LEU A 128 7.27 -9.14 -0.91
N VAL A 129 8.52 -9.56 -0.65
CA VAL A 129 9.12 -9.53 0.69
C VAL A 129 10.51 -8.88 0.69
N GLY A 130 10.80 -8.09 1.72
CA GLY A 130 12.10 -7.40 1.88
C GLY A 130 13.20 -8.18 2.63
N ARG A 131 13.08 -9.52 2.74
CA ARG A 131 14.07 -10.37 3.44
C ARG A 131 15.21 -10.78 2.50
N ASP A 132 16.26 -11.39 3.06
CA ASP A 132 17.37 -11.93 2.25
C ASP A 132 16.91 -13.19 1.46
N ILE A 133 17.00 -13.13 0.14
CA ILE A 133 16.39 -14.08 -0.81
C ILE A 133 17.44 -14.95 -1.50
N GLU A 134 18.70 -14.53 -1.46
CA GLU A 134 19.80 -15.22 -2.14
C GLU A 134 19.96 -16.67 -1.63
N ARG A 135 19.63 -16.90 -0.36
CA ARG A 135 19.71 -18.20 0.31
C ARG A 135 18.43 -19.02 0.26
N MET A 136 17.36 -18.51 -0.34
CA MET A 136 16.07 -19.19 -0.39
C MET A 136 16.06 -20.27 -1.47
N ASP A 137 15.50 -21.43 -1.12
CA ASP A 137 15.15 -22.50 -2.05
C ASP A 137 13.71 -22.32 -2.56
N ALA A 138 13.32 -23.12 -3.56
CA ALA A 138 11.98 -23.00 -4.17
C ALA A 138 10.85 -23.21 -3.13
N ALA A 139 11.06 -24.07 -2.13
CA ALA A 139 10.10 -24.29 -1.06
C ALA A 139 9.99 -23.07 -0.13
N ALA A 140 11.10 -22.41 0.21
CA ALA A 140 11.11 -21.17 0.98
C ALA A 140 10.43 -20.02 0.24
N CYS A 141 10.62 -19.91 -1.08
CA CYS A 141 9.93 -18.91 -1.91
C CYS A 141 8.40 -19.11 -1.85
N ARG A 142 7.92 -20.34 -2.06
CA ARG A 142 6.48 -20.64 -1.95
C ARG A 142 5.91 -20.38 -0.55
N ARG A 143 6.66 -20.74 0.51
CA ARG A 143 6.26 -20.41 1.89
C ARG A 143 6.14 -18.91 2.09
N ALA A 144 7.10 -18.12 1.57
CA ALA A 144 7.03 -16.66 1.58
C ALA A 144 5.72 -16.15 0.95
N GLY A 145 5.40 -16.63 -0.24
CA GLY A 145 4.18 -16.24 -0.95
C GLY A 145 2.92 -16.59 -0.17
N MET A 146 2.85 -17.78 0.41
CA MET A 146 1.72 -18.21 1.23
C MET A 146 1.59 -17.39 2.52
N GLU A 147 2.70 -17.10 3.20
CA GLU A 147 2.75 -16.24 4.40
C GLU A 147 2.31 -14.80 4.10
N SER A 148 2.54 -14.30 2.89
CA SER A 148 2.07 -12.97 2.47
C SER A 148 0.60 -12.93 2.07
N LEU A 149 -0.01 -14.07 1.74
CA LEU A 149 -1.42 -14.19 1.32
C LEU A 149 -2.37 -14.59 2.46
N SER A 150 -1.84 -15.08 3.58
CA SER A 150 -2.60 -15.52 4.77
C SER A 150 -2.92 -14.39 5.73
#